data_AF-A0A8R7UXZ3-F1
#
_entry.id   AF-A0A8R7UXZ3-F1
#
_cell.length_a   1.000
_cell.length_b   1.000
_cell.length_c   1.000
_cell.angle_alpha   90.00
_cell.angle_beta   90.00
_cell.angle_gamma   90.00
#
_symmetry.space_group_name_H-M   'P 1'
#
loop_
_entity.id
_entity.type
_entity.pdbx_description
1 polymer ?
#
loop_
_entity_poly.entity_id
_entity_poly.type
_entity_poly.pdbx_seq_one_letter_code
_entity_poly.pdbx_strand_id
1 'polypeptide(L)'
;MLLGMVDDPRVVLIKLADRLHNMRTIYALPIPKAEAVAQETLAVWCSLASRLGVWALKAELEDLCFAVLQPQVFMKIRSELTSMWNSTSKDKSMRRSSIRSDLLASTKEVHATSTHDLFSSNDQEQSNMEDLLQAVLPFDLFLDRRRRSDFLNNLQSNSEASIRKPKIVDDAAIALTSLAACEEELQQELLITTSYIPGMEVRLSSRLKSLYSIYCKMKRKRVGIRQVYDARALRVIVGDKNGALHGPAVRSCYSILDIVHRLWTPIDGEFDDYIINPKGSGYQVSIISHQIKHHYALPGGTLSHL
;
A
#
# COMPACT_ATOMS: atom_id res chain seq x y z
N MET A 1 -28.92 1.24 15.35
CA MET A 1 -29.74 0.11 15.82
C MET A 1 -28.92 -1.16 16.08
N LEU A 2 -28.08 -1.65 15.16
CA LEU A 2 -27.32 -2.91 15.37
C LEU A 2 -26.42 -2.97 16.62
N LEU A 3 -25.75 -1.88 17.01
CA LEU A 3 -24.89 -1.89 18.22
C LEU A 3 -25.65 -1.87 19.56
N GLY A 4 -26.95 -1.51 19.55
CA GLY A 4 -27.73 -1.39 20.78
C GLY A 4 -28.49 -2.67 21.17
N MET A 5 -28.45 -3.70 20.32
CA MET A 5 -29.14 -4.99 20.55
C MET A 5 -28.17 -6.13 20.87
N VAL A 6 -26.87 -5.89 20.80
CA VAL A 6 -25.86 -6.96 20.92
C VAL A 6 -25.11 -6.77 22.23
N ASP A 7 -25.39 -7.66 23.18
CA ASP A 7 -24.74 -7.66 24.50
C ASP A 7 -23.29 -8.17 24.43
N ASP A 8 -22.96 -9.00 23.42
CA ASP A 8 -21.62 -9.57 23.24
C ASP A 8 -20.94 -9.06 21.95
N PRO A 9 -19.87 -8.24 22.04
CA PRO A 9 -19.19 -7.69 20.86
C PRO A 9 -18.59 -8.76 19.94
N ARG A 10 -18.36 -9.99 20.43
CA ARG A 10 -17.85 -11.11 19.61
C ARG A 10 -18.82 -11.51 18.51
N VAL A 11 -20.13 -11.37 18.72
CA VAL A 11 -21.15 -11.66 17.70
C VAL A 11 -20.94 -10.78 16.46
N VAL A 12 -20.56 -9.52 16.68
CA VAL A 12 -20.30 -8.58 15.59
C VAL A 12 -19.04 -8.98 14.81
N LEU A 13 -17.99 -9.42 15.52
CA LEU A 13 -16.76 -9.90 14.88
C LEU A 13 -16.99 -11.16 14.04
N ILE A 14 -17.77 -12.12 14.56
CA ILE A 14 -18.15 -13.33 13.82
C ILE A 14 -18.92 -12.96 12.55
N LYS A 15 -19.89 -12.03 12.65
CA LYS A 15 -20.68 -11.60 11.50
C LYS A 15 -19.86 -10.82 10.46
N LEU A 16 -18.88 -10.06 10.90
CA LEU A 16 -17.91 -9.40 10.02
C LEU A 16 -17.03 -10.42 9.28
N ALA A 17 -16.58 -11.48 9.95
CA ALA A 17 -15.81 -12.55 9.32
C ALA A 17 -16.65 -13.35 8.31
N ASP A 18 -17.89 -13.69 8.66
CA ASP A 18 -18.89 -14.30 7.77
C ASP A 18 -19.11 -13.42 6.52
N ARG A 19 -19.34 -12.12 6.71
CA ARG A 19 -19.50 -11.19 5.58
C ARG A 19 -18.26 -11.11 4.68
N LEU A 20 -17.06 -11.12 5.26
CA LEU A 20 -15.82 -11.14 4.48
C LEU A 20 -15.74 -12.40 3.61
N HIS A 21 -16.01 -13.57 4.18
CA HIS A 21 -16.02 -14.82 3.43
C HIS A 21 -17.02 -14.75 2.27
N ASN A 22 -18.24 -14.29 2.53
CA ASN A 22 -19.28 -14.12 1.51
C ASN A 22 -18.86 -13.17 0.39
N MET A 23 -18.12 -12.09 0.71
CA MET A 23 -17.59 -11.18 -0.31
C MET A 23 -16.47 -11.80 -1.14
N ARG A 24 -15.62 -12.66 -0.55
CA ARG A 24 -14.57 -13.39 -1.29
C ARG A 24 -15.16 -14.39 -2.29
N THR A 25 -16.29 -14.99 -1.96
CA THR A 25 -16.97 -16.00 -2.80
C THR A 25 -18.20 -15.45 -3.54
N ILE A 26 -18.33 -14.13 -3.65
CA ILE A 26 -19.52 -13.48 -4.21
C ILE A 26 -19.74 -13.78 -5.70
N TYR A 27 -18.68 -14.19 -6.41
CA TYR A 27 -18.72 -14.58 -7.82
C TYR A 27 -19.65 -15.77 -8.11
N ALA A 28 -19.99 -16.57 -7.09
CA ALA A 28 -20.96 -17.67 -7.23
C ALA A 28 -22.42 -17.18 -7.33
N LEU A 29 -22.69 -15.90 -7.02
CA LEU A 29 -24.02 -15.31 -7.09
C LEU A 29 -24.28 -14.67 -8.46
N PRO A 30 -25.55 -14.59 -8.91
CA PRO A 30 -25.93 -13.78 -10.06
C PRO A 30 -25.54 -12.30 -9.85
N ILE A 31 -25.08 -11.64 -10.92
CA ILE A 31 -24.56 -10.25 -10.90
C ILE A 31 -25.47 -9.27 -10.13
N PRO A 32 -26.81 -9.24 -10.35
CA PRO A 32 -27.66 -8.30 -9.63
C PRO A 32 -27.68 -8.51 -8.11
N LYS A 33 -27.59 -9.78 -7.67
CA LYS A 33 -27.50 -10.13 -6.25
C LYS A 33 -26.13 -9.78 -5.69
N ALA A 34 -25.07 -10.05 -6.43
CA ALA A 34 -23.71 -9.69 -6.06
C ALA A 34 -23.56 -8.17 -5.86
N GLU A 35 -24.08 -7.37 -6.79
CA GLU A 35 -24.07 -5.90 -6.69
C GLU A 35 -24.86 -5.41 -5.48
N ALA A 36 -26.06 -5.95 -5.23
CA ALA A 36 -26.85 -5.58 -4.06
C ALA A 36 -26.13 -5.87 -2.73
N VAL A 37 -25.53 -7.06 -2.63
CA VAL A 37 -24.73 -7.46 -1.46
C VAL A 37 -23.49 -6.58 -1.31
N ALA A 38 -22.82 -6.23 -2.40
CA ALA A 38 -21.66 -5.35 -2.37
C ALA A 38 -22.02 -3.92 -1.94
N GLN A 39 -23.16 -3.38 -2.39
CA GLN A 39 -23.67 -2.07 -1.95
C GLN A 39 -24.00 -2.06 -0.46
N GLU A 40 -24.69 -3.09 0.03
CA GLU A 40 -24.99 -3.26 1.46
C GLU A 40 -23.70 -3.32 2.29
N THR A 41 -22.73 -4.12 1.81
CA THR A 41 -21.41 -4.29 2.46
C THR A 41 -20.69 -2.96 2.58
N LEU A 42 -20.64 -2.18 1.50
CA LEU A 42 -19.98 -0.88 1.50
C LEU A 42 -20.67 0.13 2.43
N ALA A 43 -22.00 0.17 2.46
CA ALA A 43 -22.75 1.14 3.26
C ALA A 43 -22.76 0.78 4.76
N VAL A 44 -23.00 -0.49 5.09
CA VAL A 44 -23.26 -0.94 6.46
C VAL A 44 -22.00 -1.53 7.08
N TRP A 45 -21.41 -2.52 6.43
CA TRP A 45 -20.36 -3.36 7.03
C TRP A 45 -19.01 -2.67 7.06
N CYS A 46 -18.62 -1.94 6.00
CA CYS A 46 -17.41 -1.12 6.01
C CYS A 46 -17.50 0.02 7.04
N SER A 47 -18.68 0.64 7.18
CA SER A 47 -18.95 1.64 8.22
C SER A 47 -18.84 1.05 9.63
N LEU A 48 -19.35 -0.16 9.84
CA LEU A 48 -19.27 -0.87 11.11
C LEU A 48 -17.82 -1.23 11.46
N ALA A 49 -17.08 -1.82 10.52
CA ALA A 49 -15.66 -2.15 10.69
C ALA A 49 -14.83 -0.90 11.01
N SER A 50 -15.15 0.24 10.39
CA SER A 50 -14.53 1.53 10.68
C SER A 50 -14.73 1.97 12.13
N ARG A 51 -15.94 1.80 12.67
CA ARG A 51 -16.30 2.20 14.05
C ARG A 51 -15.66 1.29 15.10
N LEU A 52 -15.50 0.01 14.78
CA LEU A 52 -14.82 -0.97 15.64
C LEU A 52 -13.29 -0.90 15.56
N GLY A 53 -12.74 -0.04 14.69
CA GLY A 53 -11.29 0.11 14.53
C GLY A 53 -10.62 -1.06 13.78
N VAL A 54 -11.39 -1.95 13.15
CA VAL A 54 -10.86 -3.09 12.38
C VAL A 54 -10.53 -2.67 10.95
N TRP A 55 -9.61 -1.72 10.82
CA TRP A 55 -9.31 -1.03 9.56
C TRP A 55 -8.76 -1.92 8.46
N ALA A 56 -8.01 -2.97 8.81
CA ALA A 56 -7.47 -3.92 7.85
C ALA A 56 -8.61 -4.70 7.17
N LEU A 57 -9.54 -5.23 7.95
CA LEU A 57 -10.72 -5.92 7.44
C LEU A 57 -11.58 -5.00 6.56
N LYS A 58 -11.79 -3.76 7.02
CA LYS A 58 -12.50 -2.74 6.25
C LYS A 58 -11.86 -2.53 4.87
N ALA A 59 -10.54 -2.41 4.83
CA ALA A 59 -9.80 -2.17 3.59
C ALA A 59 -10.03 -3.30 2.56
N GLU A 60 -10.02 -4.56 3.01
CA GLU A 60 -10.30 -5.70 2.13
C GLU A 60 -11.76 -5.73 1.67
N LEU A 61 -12.73 -5.52 2.57
CA LEU A 61 -14.15 -5.43 2.21
C LEU A 61 -14.41 -4.32 1.18
N GLU A 62 -13.80 -3.15 1.37
CA GLU A 62 -13.91 -2.03 0.43
C GLU A 62 -13.38 -2.39 -0.97
N ASP A 63 -12.24 -3.07 -1.06
CA ASP A 63 -11.66 -3.47 -2.33
C ASP A 63 -12.45 -4.59 -3.02
N LEU A 64 -13.00 -5.55 -2.27
CA LEU A 64 -13.92 -6.56 -2.80
C LEU A 64 -15.20 -5.90 -3.34
N CYS A 65 -15.80 -4.98 -2.58
CA CYS A 65 -16.94 -4.20 -3.07
C CYS A 65 -16.59 -3.39 -4.32
N PHE A 66 -15.39 -2.81 -4.38
CA PHE A 66 -14.95 -2.00 -5.50
C PHE A 66 -14.76 -2.84 -6.77
N ALA A 67 -14.19 -4.03 -6.64
CA ALA A 67 -14.03 -5.00 -7.72
C ALA A 67 -15.39 -5.42 -8.32
N VAL A 68 -16.43 -5.60 -7.49
CA VAL A 68 -17.77 -5.97 -7.93
C VAL A 68 -18.52 -4.78 -8.54
N LEU A 69 -18.55 -3.64 -7.86
CA LEU A 69 -19.39 -2.51 -8.24
C LEU A 69 -18.81 -1.68 -9.39
N GLN A 70 -17.48 -1.61 -9.51
CA GLN A 70 -16.80 -0.77 -10.49
C GLN A 70 -15.56 -1.47 -11.06
N PRO A 71 -15.72 -2.64 -11.72
CA PRO A 71 -14.60 -3.48 -12.17
C PRO A 71 -13.65 -2.73 -13.11
N GLN A 72 -14.19 -1.91 -14.02
CA GLN A 72 -13.38 -1.15 -14.98
C GLN A 72 -12.49 -0.11 -14.30
N VAL A 73 -13.02 0.57 -13.27
CA VAL A 73 -12.26 1.58 -12.52
C VAL A 73 -11.21 0.90 -11.63
N PHE A 74 -11.57 -0.23 -11.01
CA PHE A 74 -10.65 -1.07 -10.25
C PHE A 74 -9.43 -1.48 -11.10
N MET A 75 -9.67 -2.03 -12.30
CA MET A 75 -8.61 -2.43 -13.23
C MET A 75 -7.73 -1.25 -13.64
N LYS A 76 -8.34 -0.09 -13.93
CA LYS A 76 -7.62 1.12 -14.32
C LYS A 76 -6.68 1.62 -13.22
N ILE A 77 -7.16 1.74 -11.99
CA ILE A 77 -6.32 2.23 -10.87
C ILE A 77 -5.19 1.25 -10.59
N ARG A 78 -5.47 -0.05 -10.68
CA ARG A 78 -4.44 -1.08 -10.51
C ARG A 78 -3.35 -0.95 -11.57
N SER A 79 -3.70 -0.90 -12.85
CA SER A 79 -2.70 -0.78 -13.94
C SER A 79 -1.90 0.52 -13.84
N GLU A 80 -2.54 1.62 -13.45
CA GLU A 80 -1.87 2.89 -13.17
C GLU A 80 -0.84 2.75 -12.03
N LEU A 81 -1.19 2.08 -10.92
CA LEU A 81 -0.28 1.81 -9.80
C LEU A 81 0.90 0.93 -10.22
N THR A 82 0.64 -0.16 -10.96
CA THR A 82 1.67 -1.04 -11.53
C THR A 82 2.67 -0.25 -12.35
N SER A 83 2.18 0.61 -13.25
CA SER A 83 3.03 1.43 -14.11
C SER A 83 3.91 2.36 -13.28
N MET A 84 3.34 3.00 -12.25
CA MET A 84 4.05 3.91 -11.37
C MET A 84 5.15 3.19 -10.57
N TRP A 85 4.87 2.00 -10.06
CA TRP A 85 5.81 1.21 -9.26
C TRP A 85 6.92 0.58 -10.11
N ASN A 86 6.61 0.18 -11.35
CA ASN A 86 7.58 -0.34 -12.30
C ASN A 86 8.51 0.73 -12.89
N SER A 87 8.00 1.94 -13.18
CA SER A 87 8.84 3.04 -13.68
C SER A 87 9.93 3.44 -12.69
N THR A 88 9.66 3.34 -11.38
CA THR A 88 10.68 3.58 -10.34
C THR A 88 11.86 2.59 -10.44
N SER A 89 11.63 1.40 -10.98
CA SER A 89 12.67 0.40 -11.25
C SER A 89 13.40 0.68 -12.58
N LYS A 90 12.67 1.05 -13.65
CA LYS A 90 13.23 1.28 -15.00
C LYS A 90 14.04 2.57 -15.16
N ASP A 91 13.68 3.67 -14.48
CA ASP A 91 14.45 4.93 -14.54
C ASP A 91 15.93 4.74 -14.11
N LYS A 92 16.21 3.71 -13.31
CA LYS A 92 17.58 3.34 -12.91
C LYS A 92 18.32 2.54 -13.98
N SER A 93 17.61 1.70 -14.75
CA SER A 93 18.20 0.97 -15.89
C SER A 93 18.61 1.95 -16.99
N MET A 94 17.76 2.95 -17.28
CA MET A 94 18.10 3.98 -18.26
C MET A 94 19.24 4.86 -17.79
N ARG A 95 19.27 5.33 -16.53
CA ARG A 95 20.42 6.09 -16.00
C ARG A 95 21.74 5.31 -16.00
N ARG A 96 21.72 3.98 -15.78
CA ARG A 96 22.91 3.12 -15.90
C ARG A 96 23.37 2.96 -17.35
N SER A 97 22.46 2.90 -18.32
CA SER A 97 22.82 2.94 -19.74
C SER A 97 23.27 4.33 -20.19
N SER A 98 22.71 5.42 -19.62
CA SER A 98 23.09 6.80 -19.90
C SER A 98 24.52 7.10 -19.47
N ILE A 99 24.93 6.67 -18.27
CA ILE A 99 26.31 6.84 -17.80
C ILE A 99 27.32 6.08 -18.70
N ARG A 100 26.88 4.99 -19.35
CA ARG A 100 27.72 4.23 -20.31
C ARG A 100 27.67 4.80 -21.72
N SER A 101 26.58 5.46 -22.12
CA SER A 101 26.45 6.13 -23.43
C SER A 101 27.05 7.54 -23.44
N ASP A 102 27.11 8.22 -22.30
CA ASP A 102 27.69 9.57 -22.18
C ASP A 102 29.22 9.56 -22.34
N LEU A 103 29.87 8.40 -22.17
CA LEU A 103 31.27 8.16 -22.53
C LEU A 103 31.49 7.85 -24.02
N LEU A 104 30.42 7.63 -24.80
CA LEU A 104 30.48 7.13 -26.18
C LEU A 104 29.70 7.97 -27.20
N ALA A 105 28.92 8.95 -26.77
CA ALA A 105 28.09 9.79 -27.64
C ALA A 105 28.56 11.24 -27.71
N SER A 106 29.87 11.45 -27.86
CA SER A 106 30.36 12.63 -28.60
C SER A 106 30.33 12.27 -30.09
N THR A 107 29.15 12.35 -30.72
CA THR A 107 28.97 12.70 -32.13
C THR A 107 27.51 12.58 -32.57
N LYS A 108 27.03 13.68 -33.17
CA LYS A 108 25.89 13.86 -34.09
C LYS A 108 24.51 14.18 -33.50
N GLU A 109 24.18 15.45 -33.70
CA GLU A 109 22.84 16.02 -33.77
C GLU A 109 22.05 15.57 -35.03
N VAL A 110 20.73 15.80 -34.96
CA VAL A 110 19.83 16.37 -36.00
C VAL A 110 18.57 15.52 -36.34
N HIS A 111 17.43 16.15 -36.04
CA HIS A 111 16.10 16.15 -36.69
C HIS A 111 14.93 15.26 -36.24
N ALA A 112 13.78 15.93 -36.29
CA ALA A 112 12.47 15.61 -35.75
C ALA A 112 11.59 14.83 -36.74
N THR A 113 10.57 14.11 -36.24
CA THR A 113 9.21 14.15 -36.81
C THR A 113 8.19 13.46 -35.91
N SER A 114 6.97 14.01 -35.94
CA SER A 114 5.73 13.59 -35.31
C SER A 114 5.10 12.32 -35.91
N THR A 115 4.48 11.48 -35.09
CA THR A 115 3.39 10.55 -35.46
C THR A 115 2.52 10.30 -34.22
N HIS A 116 1.35 10.92 -34.09
CA HIS A 116 0.03 10.46 -34.55
C HIS A 116 -0.35 9.03 -34.12
N ASP A 117 -1.39 8.96 -33.29
CA ASP A 117 -2.38 7.91 -33.06
C ASP A 117 -2.00 6.44 -33.23
N LEU A 118 -2.23 5.65 -32.18
CA LEU A 118 -2.76 4.28 -32.26
C LEU A 118 -3.18 3.80 -30.86
N PHE A 119 -4.45 4.01 -30.53
CA PHE A 119 -5.18 3.09 -29.65
C PHE A 119 -6.39 2.60 -30.44
N SER A 120 -6.18 1.53 -31.20
CA SER A 120 -7.27 0.72 -31.71
C SER A 120 -7.90 -0.03 -30.54
N SER A 121 -9.16 0.29 -30.29
CA SER A 121 -10.17 -0.59 -29.70
C SER A 121 -10.04 -2.02 -30.23
N ASN A 122 -9.68 -2.99 -29.37
CA ASN A 122 -10.18 -4.39 -29.36
C ASN A 122 -9.46 -5.35 -28.39
N ASP A 123 -9.15 -4.95 -27.16
CA ASP A 123 -8.79 -5.90 -26.09
C ASP A 123 -9.56 -5.58 -24.80
N GLN A 124 -10.89 -5.75 -24.85
CA GLN A 124 -11.63 -6.01 -23.62
C GLN A 124 -11.44 -7.49 -23.28
N GLU A 125 -10.30 -7.85 -22.68
CA GLU A 125 -10.22 -9.08 -21.90
C GLU A 125 -11.25 -8.96 -20.77
N GLN A 126 -12.41 -9.56 -20.98
CA GLN A 126 -13.53 -9.58 -20.04
C GLN A 126 -13.10 -10.43 -18.84
N SER A 127 -12.35 -9.82 -17.94
CA SER A 127 -11.78 -10.47 -16.77
C SER A 127 -12.91 -11.05 -15.93
N ASN A 128 -12.80 -12.33 -15.59
CA ASN A 128 -13.81 -13.01 -14.79
C ASN A 128 -13.89 -12.33 -13.41
N MET A 129 -15.09 -12.24 -12.82
CA MET A 129 -15.28 -11.63 -11.50
C MET A 129 -14.41 -12.32 -10.44
N GLU A 130 -14.20 -13.63 -10.58
CA GLU A 130 -13.30 -14.40 -9.73
C GLU A 130 -11.85 -13.87 -9.79
N ASP A 131 -11.31 -13.60 -10.99
CA ASP A 131 -9.96 -13.08 -11.16
C ASP A 131 -9.79 -11.68 -10.53
N LEU A 132 -10.84 -10.86 -10.60
CA LEU A 132 -10.89 -9.55 -9.97
C LEU A 132 -10.88 -9.63 -8.44
N LEU A 133 -11.60 -10.60 -7.87
CA LEU A 133 -11.67 -10.78 -6.41
C LEU A 133 -10.37 -11.39 -5.87
N GLN A 134 -9.77 -12.33 -6.60
CA GLN A 134 -8.45 -12.89 -6.27
C GLN A 134 -7.32 -11.86 -6.34
N ALA A 135 -7.56 -10.72 -7.00
CA ALA A 135 -6.65 -9.56 -7.00
C ALA A 135 -6.58 -8.80 -5.69
N VAL A 136 -7.60 -8.93 -4.85
CA VAL A 136 -7.71 -8.11 -3.65
C VAL A 136 -6.75 -8.66 -2.59
N LEU A 137 -5.98 -7.76 -1.98
CA LEU A 137 -5.01 -8.15 -0.97
C LEU A 137 -5.70 -8.55 0.34
N PRO A 138 -5.36 -9.73 0.88
CA PRO A 138 -5.88 -10.16 2.17
C PRO A 138 -5.47 -9.20 3.29
N PHE A 139 -6.38 -8.89 4.21
CA PHE A 139 -6.14 -7.94 5.29
C PHE A 139 -5.04 -8.38 6.26
N ASP A 140 -4.84 -9.69 6.41
CA ASP A 140 -3.93 -10.30 7.36
C ASP A 140 -2.46 -10.22 6.92
N LEU A 141 -2.21 -9.89 5.66
CA LEU A 141 -0.87 -9.71 5.09
C LEU A 141 -0.06 -8.63 5.82
N PHE A 142 -0.74 -7.61 6.36
CA PHE A 142 -0.09 -6.47 7.05
C PHE A 142 -0.04 -6.62 8.57
N LEU A 143 -0.66 -7.66 9.13
CA LEU A 143 -0.69 -7.88 10.57
C LEU A 143 0.61 -8.52 11.08
N ASP A 144 1.27 -9.33 10.25
CA ASP A 144 2.46 -10.08 10.62
C ASP A 144 3.53 -10.02 9.53
N ARG A 145 4.76 -9.68 9.94
CA ARG A 145 5.94 -9.66 9.07
C ARG A 145 6.22 -11.04 8.48
N ARG A 146 5.99 -12.12 9.24
CA ARG A 146 6.17 -13.50 8.77
C ARG A 146 5.21 -13.82 7.64
N ARG A 147 3.92 -13.54 7.81
CA ARG A 147 2.90 -13.75 6.76
C ARG A 147 3.24 -13.01 5.47
N ARG A 148 3.76 -11.78 5.55
CA ARG A 148 4.24 -11.03 4.38
C ARG A 148 5.42 -11.71 3.70
N SER A 149 6.41 -12.17 4.47
CA SER A 149 7.55 -12.92 3.92
C SER A 149 7.11 -14.24 3.27
N ASP A 150 6.23 -15.00 3.94
CA ASP A 150 5.69 -16.25 3.42
C ASP A 150 4.90 -16.02 2.13
N PHE A 151 4.09 -14.95 2.06
CA PHE A 151 3.36 -14.56 0.86
C PHE A 151 4.29 -14.21 -0.31
N LEU A 152 5.35 -13.44 -0.07
CA LEU A 152 6.34 -13.10 -1.10
C LEU A 152 7.12 -14.34 -1.57
N ASN A 153 7.52 -15.21 -0.65
CA ASN A 153 8.20 -16.46 -0.97
C ASN A 153 7.29 -17.39 -1.79
N ASN A 154 6.01 -17.47 -1.42
CA ASN A 154 4.98 -18.21 -2.15
C ASN A 154 4.64 -17.60 -3.52
N LEU A 155 5.01 -16.35 -3.81
CA LEU A 155 4.90 -15.78 -5.15
C LEU A 155 6.11 -16.17 -6.01
N GLN A 156 7.31 -16.12 -5.42
CA GLN A 156 8.56 -16.44 -6.12
C GLN A 156 8.69 -17.93 -6.46
N SER A 157 8.39 -18.84 -5.52
CA SER A 157 8.44 -20.31 -5.73
C SER A 157 7.48 -20.80 -6.81
N ASN A 158 6.50 -19.97 -7.13
CA ASN A 158 5.34 -20.26 -7.95
C ASN A 158 5.47 -19.67 -9.36
N SER A 159 6.55 -18.92 -9.62
CA SER A 159 6.92 -18.37 -10.93
C SER A 159 7.52 -19.41 -11.87
N GLU A 160 7.97 -20.57 -11.36
CA GLU A 160 8.57 -21.64 -12.17
C GLU A 160 7.54 -22.66 -12.70
N ALA A 161 6.32 -22.66 -12.17
CA ALA A 161 5.23 -23.52 -12.67
C ALA A 161 4.38 -22.75 -13.70
N SER A 162 4.69 -22.96 -14.98
CA SER A 162 3.87 -22.54 -16.12
C SER A 162 2.46 -23.14 -16.03
N ILE A 163 1.49 -22.38 -15.54
CA ILE A 163 0.05 -22.42 -15.90
C ILE A 163 -0.51 -21.04 -15.51
N ARG A 164 -0.90 -20.26 -16.51
CA ARG A 164 -1.67 -19.00 -16.49
C ARG A 164 -2.03 -18.49 -15.08
N LYS A 165 -1.08 -17.86 -14.38
CA LYS A 165 -1.44 -17.01 -13.25
C LYS A 165 -1.86 -15.66 -13.81
N PRO A 166 -2.99 -15.10 -13.36
CA PRO A 166 -3.33 -13.76 -13.76
C PRO A 166 -2.22 -12.83 -13.26
N LYS A 167 -1.83 -11.82 -14.05
CA LYS A 167 -0.80 -10.78 -13.78
C LYS A 167 -1.08 -9.93 -12.53
N ILE A 168 -1.91 -10.43 -11.62
CA ILE A 168 -2.81 -9.72 -10.73
C ILE A 168 -2.26 -9.66 -9.29
N VAL A 169 -1.21 -10.43 -8.97
CA VAL A 169 -0.57 -10.44 -7.64
C VAL A 169 0.85 -9.84 -7.65
N ASP A 170 1.46 -9.68 -8.82
CA ASP A 170 2.82 -9.13 -8.97
C ASP A 170 2.92 -7.66 -8.52
N ASP A 171 1.85 -6.89 -8.71
CA ASP A 171 1.79 -5.47 -8.37
C ASP A 171 2.03 -5.23 -6.87
N ALA A 172 1.34 -6.02 -6.05
CA ALA A 172 1.48 -5.95 -4.60
C ALA A 172 2.87 -6.38 -4.16
N ALA A 173 3.46 -7.38 -4.82
CA ALA A 173 4.81 -7.85 -4.50
C ALA A 173 5.85 -6.73 -4.62
N ILE A 174 5.78 -5.91 -5.68
CA ILE A 174 6.68 -4.77 -5.89
C ILE A 174 6.51 -3.74 -4.76
N ALA A 175 5.27 -3.40 -4.43
CA ALA A 175 4.98 -2.45 -3.35
C ALA A 175 5.47 -2.95 -1.99
N LEU A 176 5.21 -4.22 -1.67
CA LEU A 176 5.63 -4.86 -0.43
C LEU A 176 7.15 -4.95 -0.32
N THR A 177 7.83 -5.28 -1.42
CA THR A 177 9.30 -5.34 -1.48
C THR A 177 9.90 -3.96 -1.24
N SER A 178 9.35 -2.91 -1.88
CA SER A 178 9.80 -1.53 -1.63
C SER A 178 9.61 -1.11 -0.17
N LEU A 179 8.47 -1.46 0.45
CA LEU A 179 8.21 -1.15 1.85
C LEU A 179 9.10 -1.94 2.80
N ALA A 180 9.39 -3.20 2.50
CA ALA A 180 10.29 -4.03 3.29
C ALA A 180 11.72 -3.45 3.32
N ALA A 181 12.21 -2.96 2.17
CA ALA A 181 13.51 -2.29 2.10
C ALA A 181 13.56 -1.01 2.94
N CYS A 182 12.53 -0.15 2.86
CA CYS A 182 12.46 1.06 3.68
C CYS A 182 12.36 0.76 5.18
N GLU A 183 11.62 -0.28 5.53
CA GLU A 183 11.47 -0.74 6.90
C GLU A 183 12.80 -1.21 7.48
N GLU A 184 13.59 -1.97 6.72
CA GLU A 184 14.92 -2.42 7.12
C GLU A 184 15.90 -1.26 7.29
N GLU A 185 15.94 -0.32 6.33
CA GLU A 185 16.80 0.87 6.38
C GLU A 185 16.50 1.73 7.61
N LEU A 186 15.22 2.02 7.87
CA LEU A 186 14.83 2.77 9.07
C LEU A 186 15.13 1.99 10.35
N GLN A 187 14.92 0.67 10.36
CA GLN A 187 15.21 -0.16 11.52
C GLN A 187 16.69 -0.13 11.88
N GLN A 188 17.58 -0.18 10.89
CA GLN A 188 19.03 -0.08 11.09
C GLN A 188 19.42 1.28 11.70
N GLU A 189 18.92 2.39 11.15
CA GLU A 189 19.19 3.72 11.70
C GLU A 189 18.65 3.90 13.12
N LEU A 190 17.47 3.34 13.41
CA LEU A 190 16.88 3.38 14.75
C LEU A 190 17.75 2.62 15.76
N LEU A 191 18.35 1.49 15.37
CA LEU A 191 19.27 0.74 16.24
C LEU A 191 20.55 1.50 16.55
N ILE A 192 21.06 2.29 15.61
CA ILE A 192 22.31 3.05 15.76
C ILE A 192 22.08 4.35 16.56
N THR A 193 21.01 5.09 16.23
CA THR A 193 20.80 6.46 16.71
C THR A 193 19.96 6.54 17.98
N THR A 194 19.02 5.61 18.19
CA THR A 194 18.02 5.78 19.26
C THR A 194 18.63 5.47 20.63
N SER A 195 18.58 6.43 21.54
CA SER A 195 18.93 6.21 22.95
C SER A 195 17.89 5.28 23.59
N TYR A 196 18.37 4.23 24.27
CA TYR A 196 17.51 3.27 24.96
C TYR A 196 16.73 3.95 26.09
N ILE A 197 15.40 3.94 25.98
CA ILE A 197 14.48 4.35 27.06
C ILE A 197 13.86 3.06 27.63
N PRO A 198 14.09 2.73 28.92
CA PRO A 198 13.51 1.54 29.52
C PRO A 198 11.98 1.53 29.40
N GLY A 199 11.43 0.42 28.89
CA GLY A 199 9.98 0.23 28.72
C GLY A 199 9.36 0.90 27.49
N MET A 200 10.14 1.63 26.69
CA MET A 200 9.67 2.20 25.41
C MET A 200 9.87 1.19 24.29
N GLU A 201 8.80 0.84 23.59
CA GLU A 201 8.85 -0.03 22.41
C GLU A 201 8.65 0.81 21.14
N VAL A 202 9.51 0.59 20.14
CA VAL A 202 9.37 1.15 18.80
C VAL A 202 9.06 0.02 17.83
N ARG A 203 7.89 0.08 17.19
CA ARG A 203 7.44 -0.91 16.22
C ARG A 203 7.23 -0.28 14.85
N LEU A 204 7.86 -0.85 13.84
CA LEU A 204 7.61 -0.52 12.44
C LEU A 204 6.48 -1.40 11.88
N SER A 205 5.64 -0.80 11.04
CA SER A 205 4.53 -1.48 10.38
C SER A 205 4.29 -0.90 8.99
N SER A 206 4.35 -1.74 7.96
CA SER A 206 4.01 -1.35 6.60
C SER A 206 2.49 -1.23 6.42
N ARG A 207 2.04 -0.19 5.72
CA ARG A 207 0.64 0.03 5.36
C ARG A 207 0.51 0.26 3.86
N LEU A 208 -0.28 -0.57 3.20
CA LEU A 208 -0.79 -0.30 1.86
C LEU A 208 -2.21 0.26 1.95
N LYS A 209 -2.49 1.28 1.14
CA LYS A 209 -3.83 1.85 1.03
C LYS A 209 -4.66 0.97 0.10
N SER A 210 -5.91 0.68 0.49
CA SER A 210 -6.85 -0.03 -0.39
C SER A 210 -7.09 0.75 -1.68
N LEU A 211 -7.34 0.04 -2.79
CA LEU A 211 -7.62 0.63 -4.09
C LEU A 211 -8.85 1.53 -4.04
N TYR A 212 -9.88 1.13 -3.30
CA TYR A 212 -11.07 1.93 -3.06
C TYR A 212 -10.74 3.24 -2.30
N SER A 213 -9.91 3.16 -1.25
CA SER A 213 -9.47 4.36 -0.52
C SER A 213 -8.61 5.29 -1.38
N ILE A 214 -7.80 4.75 -2.29
CA ILE A 214 -7.05 5.52 -3.29
C ILE A 214 -8.03 6.23 -4.22
N TYR A 215 -8.99 5.51 -4.80
CA TYR A 215 -10.05 6.06 -5.65
C TYR A 215 -10.81 7.20 -4.96
N CYS A 216 -11.28 6.98 -3.73
CA CYS A 216 -11.98 8.00 -2.96
C CYS A 216 -11.11 9.24 -2.71
N LYS A 217 -9.81 9.06 -2.43
CA LYS A 217 -8.87 10.17 -2.23
C LYS A 217 -8.65 10.96 -3.52
N MET A 218 -8.49 10.27 -4.66
CA MET A 218 -8.37 10.89 -5.98
C MET A 218 -9.61 11.72 -6.31
N LYS A 219 -10.82 11.16 -6.12
CA LYS A 219 -12.07 11.88 -6.37
C LYS A 219 -12.27 13.09 -5.45
N ARG A 220 -11.99 12.93 -4.14
CA ARG A 220 -12.17 13.99 -3.15
C ARG A 220 -11.20 15.16 -3.35
N LYS A 221 -9.91 14.87 -3.60
CA LYS A 221 -8.88 15.89 -3.81
C LYS A 221 -8.78 16.36 -5.28
N ARG A 222 -9.46 15.69 -6.22
CA ARG A 222 -9.36 15.90 -7.67
C ARG A 222 -7.91 15.80 -8.17
N VAL A 223 -7.19 14.79 -7.68
CA VAL A 223 -5.78 14.54 -8.00
C VAL A 223 -5.60 13.21 -8.74
N GLY A 224 -4.57 13.13 -9.57
CA GLY A 224 -4.17 11.89 -10.24
C GLY A 224 -3.45 10.93 -9.30
N ILE A 225 -3.31 9.66 -9.72
CA ILE A 225 -2.68 8.59 -8.93
C ILE A 225 -1.26 8.93 -8.45
N ARG A 226 -0.48 9.65 -9.27
CA ARG A 226 0.91 10.04 -8.97
C ARG A 226 1.03 11.04 -7.83
N GLN A 227 -0.05 11.75 -7.50
CA GLN A 227 -0.14 12.70 -6.40
C GLN A 227 -0.72 12.05 -5.13
N VAL A 228 -0.95 10.74 -5.15
CA VAL A 228 -1.39 9.96 -3.98
C VAL A 228 -0.18 9.35 -3.28
N TYR A 229 0.51 10.18 -2.48
CA TYR A 229 1.73 9.76 -1.79
C TYR A 229 1.52 8.69 -0.70
N ASP A 230 0.32 8.66 -0.09
CA ASP A 230 -0.04 7.70 0.97
C ASP A 230 -0.52 6.34 0.44
N ALA A 231 -0.30 6.03 -0.84
CA ALA A 231 -0.60 4.72 -1.40
C ALA A 231 0.27 3.62 -0.77
N ARG A 232 1.55 3.93 -0.52
CA ARG A 232 2.52 3.11 0.22
C ARG A 232 2.99 3.92 1.42
N ALA A 233 2.84 3.40 2.63
CA ALA A 233 3.23 4.11 3.84
C ALA A 233 3.95 3.19 4.83
N LEU A 234 4.92 3.74 5.54
CA LEU A 234 5.54 3.12 6.71
C LEU A 234 4.98 3.80 7.96
N ARG A 235 4.56 3.02 8.94
CA ARG A 235 4.10 3.49 10.24
C ARG A 235 5.16 3.16 11.28
N VAL A 236 5.55 4.16 12.04
CA VAL A 236 6.33 4.00 13.26
C VAL A 236 5.38 4.16 14.44
N ILE A 237 5.31 3.14 15.29
CA ILE A 237 4.50 3.15 16.51
C ILE A 237 5.49 3.23 17.67
N VAL A 238 5.38 4.30 18.45
CA VAL A 238 6.19 4.53 19.65
C VAL A 238 5.26 4.55 20.83
N GLY A 239 5.58 3.79 21.87
CA GLY A 239 4.84 3.86 23.12
C GLY A 239 5.30 2.84 24.14
N ASP A 240 4.77 2.99 25.34
CA ASP A 240 4.79 1.97 26.36
C ASP A 240 3.44 1.23 26.37
N LYS A 241 3.44 -0.02 26.82
CA LYS A 241 2.21 -0.84 26.88
C LYS A 241 1.12 -0.23 27.77
N ASN A 242 1.48 0.71 28.65
CA ASN A 242 0.62 1.26 29.69
C ASN A 242 0.28 2.75 29.51
N GLY A 243 0.81 3.42 28.48
CA GLY A 243 0.60 4.86 28.23
C GLY A 243 1.25 5.81 29.26
N ALA A 244 2.04 5.31 30.19
CA ALA A 244 2.68 6.09 31.25
C ALA A 244 3.80 7.00 30.72
N LEU A 245 4.38 6.68 29.57
CA LEU A 245 5.52 7.40 29.00
C LEU A 245 5.13 8.33 27.85
N HIS A 246 3.95 8.96 27.90
CA HIS A 246 3.46 9.83 26.82
C HIS A 246 4.44 10.95 26.45
N GLY A 247 4.96 11.71 27.44
CA GLY A 247 5.92 12.78 27.18
C GLY A 247 7.22 12.30 26.51
N PRO A 248 7.91 11.28 27.06
CA PRO A 248 9.04 10.63 26.38
C PRO A 248 8.71 10.08 24.98
N ALA A 249 7.52 9.51 24.78
CA ALA A 249 7.08 8.99 23.49
C ALA A 249 6.96 10.11 22.44
N VAL A 250 6.39 11.27 22.81
CA VAL A 250 6.30 12.43 21.91
C VAL A 250 7.70 12.92 21.51
N ARG A 251 8.65 13.03 22.45
CA ARG A 251 10.04 13.39 22.12
C ARG A 251 10.69 12.38 21.18
N SER A 252 10.42 11.10 21.40
CA SER A 252 10.90 10.03 20.52
C SER A 252 10.29 10.14 19.12
N CYS A 253 9.02 10.49 18.96
CA CYS A 253 8.41 10.73 17.65
C CYS A 253 9.15 11.81 16.84
N TYR A 254 9.51 12.94 17.45
CA TYR A 254 10.26 14.00 16.77
C TYR A 254 11.72 13.61 16.50
N SER A 255 12.36 12.88 17.42
CA SER A 255 13.70 12.33 17.16
C SER A 255 13.70 11.36 15.98
N ILE A 256 12.68 10.50 15.87
CA ILE A 256 12.50 9.60 14.74
C ILE A 256 12.24 10.39 13.46
N LEU A 257 11.45 11.47 13.54
CA LEU A 257 11.24 12.36 12.40
C LEU A 257 12.56 12.93 11.88
N ASP A 258 13.46 13.37 12.77
CA ASP A 258 14.78 13.87 12.35
C ASP A 258 15.61 12.78 11.65
N ILE A 259 15.54 11.52 12.12
CA ILE A 259 16.15 10.38 11.44
C ILE A 259 15.55 10.20 10.03
N VAL A 260 14.22 10.24 9.92
CA VAL A 260 13.51 10.08 8.65
C VAL A 260 13.86 11.21 7.67
N HIS A 261 14.01 12.46 8.13
CA HIS A 261 14.45 13.59 7.29
C HIS A 261 15.90 13.47 6.82
N ARG A 262 16.77 12.80 7.58
CA ARG A 262 18.15 12.50 7.14
C ARG A 262 18.18 11.39 6.11
N LEU A 263 17.33 10.38 6.25
CA LEU A 263 17.24 9.25 5.32
C LEU A 263 16.58 9.63 3.98
N TRP A 264 15.46 10.35 4.03
CA TRP A 264 14.65 10.62 2.85
C TRP A 264 14.24 12.10 2.77
N THR A 265 14.27 12.64 1.55
CA THR A 265 13.92 14.04 1.29
C THR A 265 12.42 14.26 1.55
N PRO A 266 12.02 15.20 2.42
CA PRO A 266 10.61 15.51 2.64
C PRO A 266 9.96 16.07 1.37
N ILE A 267 8.65 15.87 1.25
CA ILE A 267 7.85 16.51 0.20
C ILE A 267 7.22 17.77 0.78
N ASP A 268 7.48 18.91 0.13
CA ASP A 268 6.96 20.20 0.58
C ASP A 268 5.42 20.18 0.64
N GLY A 269 4.87 20.70 1.75
CA GLY A 269 3.43 20.79 1.96
C GLY A 269 2.72 19.49 2.34
N GLU A 270 3.44 18.38 2.52
CA GLU A 270 2.86 17.07 2.90
C GLU A 270 3.27 16.62 4.33
N PHE A 271 3.52 17.57 5.22
CA PHE A 271 3.75 17.37 6.65
C PHE A 271 2.52 17.83 7.44
N ASP A 272 1.86 16.88 8.13
CA ASP A 272 0.72 17.14 9.01
C ASP A 272 1.04 16.69 10.45
N ASP A 273 1.14 17.64 11.38
CA ASP A 273 1.34 17.33 12.80
C ASP A 273 0.02 17.27 13.60
N TYR A 274 -0.53 16.07 13.77
CA TYR A 274 -1.70 15.84 14.63
C TYR A 274 -1.36 15.49 16.08
N ILE A 275 -0.09 15.54 16.51
CA ILE A 275 0.24 15.54 17.95
C ILE A 275 -0.12 16.90 18.54
N ILE A 276 0.27 17.97 17.85
CA ILE A 276 -0.07 19.35 18.24
C ILE A 276 -1.53 19.67 17.91
N ASN A 277 -2.01 19.23 16.74
CA ASN A 277 -3.38 19.51 16.27
C ASN A 277 -4.22 18.22 16.18
N PRO A 278 -4.67 17.65 17.31
CA PRO A 278 -5.41 16.41 17.31
C PRO A 278 -6.73 16.53 16.55
N LYS A 279 -7.14 15.45 15.88
CA LYS A 279 -8.46 15.39 15.23
C LYS A 279 -9.56 15.30 16.28
N GLY A 280 -10.75 15.79 15.96
CA GLY A 280 -11.93 15.75 16.84
C GLY A 280 -12.35 14.34 17.30
N SER A 281 -11.81 13.28 16.70
CA SER A 281 -11.97 11.89 17.15
C SER A 281 -11.03 11.49 18.30
N GLY A 282 -10.23 12.41 18.86
CA GLY A 282 -9.20 12.10 19.88
C GLY A 282 -7.98 11.35 19.32
N TYR A 283 -7.83 11.31 18.00
CA TYR A 283 -6.78 10.56 17.31
C TYR A 283 -5.50 11.40 17.20
N GLN A 284 -4.41 10.95 17.83
CA GLN A 284 -3.10 11.63 17.86
C GLN A 284 -2.03 10.81 17.11
N VAL A 285 -1.56 11.33 15.97
CA VAL A 285 -0.53 10.72 15.11
C VAL A 285 0.17 11.83 14.32
N SER A 286 1.50 11.88 14.24
CA SER A 286 2.16 12.72 13.21
C SER A 286 2.14 11.98 11.86
N ILE A 287 1.67 12.63 10.80
CA ILE A 287 1.59 12.04 9.45
C ILE A 287 2.47 12.85 8.52
N ILE A 288 3.38 12.19 7.83
CA ILE A 288 4.38 12.87 7.01
C ILE A 288 4.61 12.05 5.76
N SER A 289 4.68 12.73 4.61
CA SER A 289 5.04 12.11 3.34
C SER A 289 6.47 12.49 2.97
N HIS A 290 7.32 11.48 2.75
CA HIS A 290 8.68 11.66 2.27
C HIS A 290 8.84 11.08 0.87
N GLN A 291 9.70 11.73 0.07
CA GLN A 291 10.20 11.17 -1.17
C GLN A 291 11.31 10.18 -0.86
N ILE A 292 10.97 8.90 -0.98
CA ILE A 292 11.95 7.82 -0.83
C ILE A 292 12.71 7.70 -2.16
N LYS A 293 13.93 8.26 -2.20
CA LYS A 293 14.91 7.93 -3.24
C LYS A 293 15.56 6.60 -2.86
N HIS A 294 15.01 5.48 -3.31
CA HIS A 294 15.61 4.16 -3.03
C HIS A 294 17.07 4.10 -3.54
N HIS A 295 18.04 4.01 -2.63
CA HIS A 295 19.45 3.77 -2.93
C HIS A 295 19.83 2.28 -2.86
N TYR A 296 18.92 1.34 -3.10
CA TYR A 296 19.27 -0.09 -3.04
C TYR A 296 19.01 -0.81 -4.38
N ALA A 297 20.08 -1.40 -4.90
CA ALA A 297 20.06 -2.44 -5.91
C ALA A 297 19.65 -3.77 -5.24
N LEU A 298 18.91 -4.60 -5.96
CA LEU A 298 18.61 -5.97 -5.53
C LEU A 298 19.92 -6.73 -5.26
N PRO A 299 20.00 -7.57 -4.21
CA PRO A 299 21.17 -8.39 -3.93
C PRO A 299 21.23 -9.51 -4.97
N GLY A 300 22.04 -9.31 -6.00
CA GLY A 300 22.27 -10.30 -7.05
C GLY A 300 23.39 -9.96 -8.03
N GLY A 301 24.15 -8.89 -7.79
CA GLY A 301 25.34 -8.55 -8.57
C GLY A 301 26.58 -8.84 -7.73
N THR A 302 27.33 -9.87 -8.12
CA THR A 302 28.68 -10.16 -7.65
C THR A 302 29.51 -8.88 -7.54
N LEU A 303 29.96 -8.57 -6.32
CA LEU A 303 30.96 -7.54 -6.02
C LEU A 303 32.30 -8.00 -6.63
N SER A 304 32.64 -7.47 -7.81
CA SER A 304 34.03 -7.41 -8.23
C SER A 304 34.66 -6.17 -7.59
N HIS A 305 35.53 -6.40 -6.63
CA HIS A 305 36.41 -5.40 -6.04
C HIS A 305 37.26 -4.71 -7.12
N LEU A 306 37.39 -3.39 -6.99
CA LEU A 306 38.60 -2.62 -7.33
C LEU A 306 38.96 -1.82 -6.08
#